data_AF-A0A6P6VB72-F1
#
_entry.id   AF-A0A6P6VB72-F1
#
_cell.length_a   1.000
_cell.length_b   1.000
_cell.length_c   1.000
_cell.angle_alpha   90.00
_cell.angle_beta   90.00
_cell.angle_gamma   90.00
#
_symmetry.space_group_name_H-M   'P 1'
#
loop_
_entity.id
_entity.type
_entity.pdbx_description
1 polymer ?
#
loop_
_entity_poly.entity_id
_entity_poly.type
_entity_poly.pdbx_seq_one_letter_code
_entity_poly.pdbx_strand_id
1 'polypeptide(L)'
;MAESLSSSDLVEDYALRVSISSNKGFTRALKRTACIAREGYALHDLGLKIQSLRTRISNLTKNFGRYVNLIARTEEGEWSAPSRQQPLGQTYPFVAEEDVVGLRNDVEGLVEHLLKEGESTERKISVASIVGMGGIGKTTLARKVYHHEKLKQYIKGFAWVCVSQQWQPKALLRGILLNLTPELTPENRKQIMKSERDELAKLLQEHLGARRCLIVLDDIWTTDAWDRLKDAIPVSEHGTKILLTTRIRDVAVQVDPDGYCHELRLLKPEESWELLRKKSELLRVKSLRERRGEGCEDFGKMEVLGKEMLKYCGNLPLAVVVLGGILRTKPWEEWNEVHKNIKSYLDKGGKIGKEGEVPRILAYSYYDLPWQLKSCFLYLGKFKEDYDIGVVSLYQMWIGEGMIFDNDRRENETMLEVAERYLEDLANRCMVEIKVHEEGKRAVTRLKSCQLHDLTRDLCLAKAKEENLYKLVDRSPSPPADEA
;
A
#
# COMPACT_ATOMS: atom_id res chain seq x y z
N MET A 1 -8.19 -6.15 20.71
CA MET A 1 -8.05 -4.69 20.47
C MET A 1 -9.33 -3.93 20.81
N ALA A 2 -10.51 -4.31 20.30
CA ALA A 2 -11.80 -3.65 20.60
C ALA A 2 -12.10 -3.38 22.10
N GLU A 3 -11.84 -4.33 23.02
CA GLU A 3 -12.02 -4.07 24.46
C GLU A 3 -11.02 -3.05 25.03
N SER A 4 -9.84 -2.91 24.43
CA SER A 4 -8.85 -1.90 24.80
C SER A 4 -9.28 -0.51 24.36
N LEU A 5 -9.81 -0.39 23.13
CA LEU A 5 -10.40 0.85 22.61
C LEU A 5 -11.58 1.29 23.48
N SER A 6 -12.54 0.40 23.74
CA SER A 6 -13.67 0.65 24.65
C SER A 6 -13.23 1.03 26.07
N SER A 7 -12.08 0.56 26.56
CA SER A 7 -11.53 0.98 27.85
C SER A 7 -10.88 2.38 27.81
N SER A 8 -10.28 2.75 26.67
CA SER A 8 -9.71 4.09 26.43
C SER A 8 -10.83 5.13 26.36
N ASP A 9 -11.86 4.87 25.55
CA ASP A 9 -13.04 5.74 25.38
C ASP A 9 -13.70 6.06 26.73
N LEU A 10 -13.76 5.07 27.63
CA LEU A 10 -14.32 5.21 28.99
C LEU A 10 -13.45 6.07 29.92
N VAL A 11 -12.13 6.02 29.78
CA VAL A 11 -11.19 6.87 30.54
C VAL A 11 -11.22 8.30 30.01
N GLU A 12 -11.35 8.48 28.70
CA GLU A 12 -11.35 9.79 28.05
C GLU A 12 -12.70 10.53 28.25
N ASP A 13 -13.84 9.85 28.15
CA ASP A 13 -15.16 10.37 28.55
C ASP A 13 -15.16 10.80 30.04
N TYR A 14 -14.49 10.04 30.92
CA TYR A 14 -14.35 10.42 32.32
C TYR A 14 -13.48 11.68 32.50
N ALA A 15 -12.31 11.75 31.84
CA ALA A 15 -11.42 12.92 31.90
C ALA A 15 -12.10 14.21 31.38
N LEU A 16 -12.90 14.09 30.32
CA LEU A 16 -13.72 15.19 29.79
C LEU A 16 -14.80 15.63 30.80
N ARG A 17 -15.54 14.69 31.40
CA ARG A 17 -16.58 15.00 32.41
C ARG A 17 -16.00 15.69 33.65
N VAL A 18 -14.84 15.26 34.13
CA VAL A 18 -14.12 15.88 35.26
C VAL A 18 -13.62 17.29 34.89
N SER A 19 -13.20 17.50 33.65
CA SER A 19 -12.74 18.83 33.19
C SER A 19 -13.88 19.85 33.06
N ILE A 20 -15.09 19.40 32.67
CA ILE A 20 -16.26 20.27 32.50
C ILE A 20 -16.81 20.80 33.85
N SER A 21 -16.65 20.08 34.98
CA SER A 21 -17.17 20.53 36.29
C SER A 21 -16.36 21.67 36.94
N SER A 22 -15.20 22.01 36.39
CA SER A 22 -14.20 22.90 36.99
C SER A 22 -14.49 24.42 36.86
N ASN A 23 -15.33 24.85 35.91
CA ASN A 23 -15.34 26.27 35.48
C ASN A 23 -16.41 27.16 36.16
N LYS A 24 -16.00 27.81 37.26
CA LYS A 24 -16.46 29.10 37.85
C LYS A 24 -17.92 29.28 38.37
N GLY A 25 -18.02 29.89 39.56
CA GLY A 25 -18.99 31.00 39.78
C GLY A 25 -20.15 30.83 40.78
N PHE A 26 -19.89 31.13 42.07
CA PHE A 26 -20.84 31.73 43.03
C PHE A 26 -22.29 31.18 43.21
N THR A 27 -22.51 29.86 43.14
CA THR A 27 -23.70 29.20 43.74
C THR A 27 -23.25 28.07 44.68
N ARG A 28 -22.46 28.43 45.70
CA ARG A 28 -21.38 27.58 46.24
C ARG A 28 -21.74 26.60 47.38
N ALA A 29 -22.96 26.64 47.93
CA ALA A 29 -23.39 25.72 49.00
C ALA A 29 -24.28 24.56 48.49
N LEU A 30 -25.47 24.87 47.96
CA LEU A 30 -26.44 23.86 47.52
C LEU A 30 -26.02 23.07 46.27
N LYS A 31 -25.21 23.65 45.36
CA LYS A 31 -24.61 22.86 44.27
C LYS A 31 -23.49 21.94 44.75
N ARG A 32 -22.84 22.21 45.90
CA ARG A 32 -21.74 21.35 46.37
C ARG A 32 -22.24 19.98 46.80
N THR A 33 -23.33 19.90 47.56
CA THR A 33 -23.93 18.61 47.96
C THR A 33 -24.52 17.85 46.77
N ALA A 34 -25.20 18.55 45.83
CA ALA A 34 -25.71 17.94 44.61
C ALA A 34 -24.60 17.46 43.65
N CYS A 35 -23.51 18.22 43.50
CA CYS A 35 -22.34 17.78 42.74
C CYS A 35 -21.63 16.62 43.41
N ILE A 36 -21.41 16.62 44.72
CA ILE A 36 -20.78 15.48 45.43
C ILE A 36 -21.63 14.21 45.28
N ALA A 37 -22.97 14.32 45.32
CA ALA A 37 -23.85 13.18 45.07
C ALA A 37 -23.78 12.69 43.61
N ARG A 38 -23.67 13.61 42.64
CA ARG A 38 -23.57 13.29 41.20
C ARG A 38 -22.19 12.78 40.79
N GLU A 39 -21.12 13.33 41.35
CA GLU A 39 -19.74 12.84 41.23
C GLU A 39 -19.59 11.51 41.94
N GLY A 40 -20.18 11.33 43.13
CA GLY A 40 -20.23 10.06 43.84
C GLY A 40 -21.00 8.99 43.06
N TYR A 41 -22.14 9.33 42.45
CA TYR A 41 -22.86 8.42 41.56
C TYR A 41 -22.08 8.12 40.28
N ALA A 42 -21.39 9.10 39.69
CA ALA A 42 -20.53 8.90 38.52
C ALA A 42 -19.27 8.07 38.85
N LEU A 43 -18.67 8.25 40.03
CA LEU A 43 -17.57 7.44 40.56
C LEU A 43 -18.02 6.02 40.91
N HIS A 44 -19.26 5.86 41.38
CA HIS A 44 -19.85 4.55 41.66
C HIS A 44 -20.24 3.81 40.36
N ASP A 45 -20.84 4.50 39.39
CA ASP A 45 -21.12 3.96 38.05
C ASP A 45 -19.82 3.62 37.29
N LEU A 46 -18.81 4.51 37.34
CA LEU A 46 -17.47 4.21 36.85
C LEU A 46 -16.84 3.04 37.64
N GLY A 47 -17.00 2.99 38.95
CA GLY A 47 -16.54 1.90 39.80
C GLY A 47 -17.17 0.56 39.41
N LEU A 48 -18.49 0.53 39.16
CA LEU A 48 -19.22 -0.62 38.64
C LEU A 48 -18.81 -0.98 37.21
N LYS A 49 -18.52 0.01 36.35
CA LYS A 49 -18.01 -0.21 34.99
C LYS A 49 -16.57 -0.75 34.99
N ILE A 50 -15.70 -0.24 35.85
CA ILE A 50 -14.33 -0.73 36.07
C ILE A 50 -14.36 -2.12 36.72
N GLN A 51 -15.27 -2.37 37.67
CA GLN A 51 -15.43 -3.69 38.28
C GLN A 51 -16.03 -4.68 37.28
N SER A 52 -16.96 -4.26 36.42
CA SER A 52 -17.48 -5.02 35.29
C SER A 52 -16.38 -5.31 34.27
N LEU A 53 -15.57 -4.33 33.86
CA LEU A 53 -14.40 -4.51 33.01
C LEU A 53 -13.36 -5.44 33.65
N ARG A 54 -13.04 -5.28 34.94
CA ARG A 54 -12.13 -6.17 35.67
C ARG A 54 -12.68 -7.58 35.79
N THR A 55 -13.99 -7.73 35.92
CA THR A 55 -14.68 -9.04 35.93
C THR A 55 -14.71 -9.64 34.53
N ARG A 56 -14.92 -8.84 33.48
CA ARG A 56 -14.83 -9.24 32.07
C ARG A 56 -13.41 -9.67 31.70
N ILE A 57 -12.39 -8.89 32.06
CA ILE A 57 -10.97 -9.22 31.85
C ILE A 57 -10.62 -10.48 32.65
N SER A 58 -10.98 -10.56 33.93
CA SER A 58 -10.72 -11.76 34.75
C SER A 58 -11.46 -13.01 34.23
N ASN A 59 -12.68 -12.83 33.71
CA ASN A 59 -13.41 -13.89 33.04
C ASN A 59 -12.75 -14.23 31.70
N LEU A 60 -12.29 -13.27 30.90
CA LEU A 60 -11.50 -13.50 29.68
C LEU A 60 -10.23 -14.30 30.01
N THR A 61 -9.46 -13.93 31.04
CA THR A 61 -8.25 -14.65 31.45
C THR A 61 -8.56 -16.08 31.91
N LYS A 62 -9.64 -16.28 32.68
CA LYS A 62 -10.10 -17.62 33.07
C LYS A 62 -10.67 -18.42 31.88
N ASN A 63 -11.28 -17.74 30.92
CA ASN A 63 -11.84 -18.29 29.71
C ASN A 63 -10.76 -18.61 28.67
N PHE A 64 -9.63 -17.89 28.61
CA PHE A 64 -8.49 -18.22 27.74
C PHE A 64 -7.99 -19.65 28.00
N GLY A 65 -8.08 -20.15 29.24
CA GLY A 65 -7.81 -21.56 29.59
C GLY A 65 -8.88 -22.58 29.14
N ARG A 66 -9.99 -22.13 28.53
CA ARG A 66 -11.11 -22.96 28.03
C ARG A 66 -11.44 -22.74 26.54
N TYR A 67 -11.14 -21.57 25.98
CA TYR A 67 -11.45 -21.21 24.57
C TYR A 67 -10.46 -21.76 23.54
N VAL A 68 -9.51 -22.62 23.95
CA VAL A 68 -8.79 -23.53 23.04
C VAL A 68 -9.74 -24.50 22.30
N ASN A 69 -11.00 -24.64 22.75
CA ASN A 69 -11.88 -25.74 22.37
C ASN A 69 -13.20 -25.40 21.65
N LEU A 70 -13.47 -24.15 21.22
CA LEU A 70 -14.70 -23.89 20.43
C LEU A 70 -14.64 -22.68 19.48
N ILE A 71 -14.47 -22.98 18.19
CA ILE A 71 -14.72 -22.04 17.08
C ILE A 71 -16.19 -22.20 16.65
N ALA A 72 -17.04 -21.17 16.82
CA ALA A 72 -18.33 -21.06 16.12
C ALA A 72 -19.04 -19.68 16.24
N ARG A 73 -19.20 -19.00 15.08
CA ARG A 73 -20.40 -18.26 14.57
C ARG A 73 -20.79 -16.84 15.08
N THR A 74 -20.83 -15.89 14.10
CA THR A 74 -21.89 -14.85 13.79
C THR A 74 -22.28 -13.82 14.89
N GLU A 75 -22.85 -12.61 14.70
CA GLU A 75 -23.02 -11.54 13.66
C GLU A 75 -23.92 -10.43 14.31
N GLU A 76 -23.96 -9.13 14.00
CA GLU A 76 -23.14 -8.17 13.20
C GLU A 76 -23.65 -6.71 13.51
N GLY A 77 -23.43 -5.64 12.70
CA GLY A 77 -24.03 -4.28 12.94
C GLY A 77 -23.36 -3.03 12.29
N GLU A 78 -24.12 -1.96 12.01
CA GLU A 78 -23.73 -0.80 11.17
C GLU A 78 -24.00 0.61 11.78
N TRP A 79 -23.25 1.64 11.34
CA TRP A 79 -23.73 3.05 11.24
C TRP A 79 -22.83 3.89 10.27
N SER A 80 -23.32 5.07 9.84
CA SER A 80 -23.00 5.69 8.54
C SER A 80 -22.30 7.07 8.55
N ALA A 81 -21.64 7.38 7.41
CA ALA A 81 -21.34 8.72 6.83
C ALA A 81 -20.24 9.61 7.52
N PRO A 82 -19.69 10.67 6.86
CA PRO A 82 -19.98 11.24 5.53
C PRO A 82 -18.77 11.40 4.56
N SER A 83 -19.05 11.81 3.33
CA SER A 83 -18.08 11.98 2.23
C SER A 83 -17.43 13.36 2.13
N ARG A 84 -16.12 13.41 1.88
CA ARG A 84 -15.43 14.57 1.26
C ARG A 84 -14.56 14.12 0.07
N GLN A 85 -14.54 14.93 -0.98
CA GLN A 85 -13.91 14.62 -2.26
C GLN A 85 -12.37 14.70 -2.15
N GLN A 86 -11.66 13.80 -2.85
CA GLN A 86 -10.20 13.70 -2.82
C GLN A 86 -9.57 14.07 -4.17
N PRO A 87 -8.42 14.78 -4.20
CA PRO A 87 -7.60 14.92 -5.40
C PRO A 87 -6.93 13.59 -5.78
N LEU A 88 -6.63 13.38 -7.06
CA LEU A 88 -5.81 12.24 -7.47
C LEU A 88 -4.35 12.47 -7.12
N GLY A 89 -3.71 11.41 -6.59
CA GLY A 89 -2.29 11.41 -6.28
C GLY A 89 -1.43 11.60 -7.54
N GLN A 90 -0.48 12.52 -7.46
CA GLN A 90 0.57 12.67 -8.47
C GLN A 90 1.74 11.76 -8.08
N THR A 91 1.77 10.55 -8.62
CA THR A 91 2.81 9.57 -8.34
C THR A 91 4.12 9.96 -9.03
N TYR A 92 4.90 10.84 -8.40
CA TYR A 92 6.27 11.12 -8.85
C TYR A 92 7.19 9.92 -8.54
N PRO A 93 7.87 9.35 -9.54
CA PRO A 93 8.68 8.14 -9.37
C PRO A 93 10.11 8.51 -8.97
N PHE A 94 10.39 8.56 -7.66
CA PHE A 94 11.77 8.50 -7.18
C PHE A 94 11.88 7.76 -5.83
N VAL A 95 12.07 6.45 -5.91
CA VAL A 95 12.93 5.66 -5.02
C VAL A 95 13.59 4.56 -5.85
N ALA A 96 14.83 4.22 -5.50
CA ALA A 96 15.79 3.52 -6.36
C ALA A 96 15.33 2.12 -6.80
N GLU A 97 15.10 1.96 -8.11
CA GLU A 97 14.81 0.66 -8.75
C GLU A 97 16.08 -0.15 -9.09
N GLU A 98 17.04 -0.25 -8.18
CA GLU A 98 18.33 -0.89 -8.46
C GLU A 98 18.30 -2.43 -8.36
N ASP A 99 17.40 -2.99 -7.53
CA ASP A 99 17.35 -4.43 -7.23
C ASP A 99 16.47 -5.27 -8.17
N VAL A 100 16.35 -4.92 -9.44
CA VAL A 100 15.57 -5.73 -10.40
C VAL A 100 16.38 -6.97 -10.85
N VAL A 101 15.69 -8.09 -11.07
CA VAL A 101 16.25 -9.37 -11.54
C VAL A 101 15.37 -9.95 -12.65
N GLY A 102 15.94 -10.78 -13.53
CA GLY A 102 15.19 -11.58 -14.51
C GLY A 102 14.53 -10.83 -15.69
N LEU A 103 14.15 -9.57 -15.53
CA LEU A 103 13.29 -8.81 -16.47
C LEU A 103 13.96 -8.29 -17.75
N ARG A 104 15.25 -8.56 -17.98
CA ARG A 104 16.00 -7.93 -19.09
C ARG A 104 15.37 -8.21 -20.46
N ASN A 105 15.14 -9.48 -20.76
CA ASN A 105 14.60 -9.91 -22.05
C ASN A 105 13.14 -9.43 -22.23
N ASP A 106 12.39 -9.36 -21.13
CA ASP A 106 11.01 -8.89 -21.10
C ASP A 106 10.93 -7.39 -21.44
N VAL A 107 11.84 -6.57 -20.90
CA VAL A 107 12.01 -5.15 -21.26
C VAL A 107 12.42 -5.01 -22.72
N GLU A 108 13.44 -5.75 -23.17
CA GLU A 108 13.94 -5.67 -24.55
C GLU A 108 12.84 -6.01 -25.57
N GLY A 109 12.06 -7.09 -25.35
CA GLY A 109 10.95 -7.48 -26.23
C GLY A 109 9.78 -6.49 -26.26
N LEU A 110 9.39 -5.93 -25.11
CA LEU A 110 8.36 -4.89 -25.04
C LEU A 110 8.79 -3.59 -25.73
N VAL A 111 10.05 -3.18 -25.53
CA VAL A 111 10.63 -2.01 -26.20
C VAL A 111 10.66 -2.21 -27.71
N GLU A 112 11.09 -3.38 -28.19
CA GLU A 112 11.10 -3.70 -29.61
C GLU A 112 9.69 -3.69 -30.22
N HIS A 113 8.69 -4.26 -29.54
CA HIS A 113 7.30 -4.17 -30.01
C HIS A 113 6.81 -2.71 -30.07
N LEU A 114 7.00 -1.92 -29.01
CA LEU A 114 6.56 -0.53 -28.96
C LEU A 114 7.24 0.36 -30.01
N LEU A 115 8.46 0.02 -30.43
CA LEU A 115 9.20 0.73 -31.49
C LEU A 115 8.79 0.33 -32.93
N LYS A 116 8.08 -0.78 -33.15
CA LYS A 116 7.58 -1.12 -34.49
C LYS A 116 6.60 -0.06 -35.00
N GLU A 117 6.82 0.42 -36.21
CA GLU A 117 5.82 1.21 -36.93
C GLU A 117 4.80 0.23 -37.55
N GLY A 118 3.51 0.56 -37.47
CA GLY A 118 2.45 -0.32 -37.96
C GLY A 118 2.37 -0.31 -39.49
N GLU A 119 2.27 -1.48 -40.10
CA GLU A 119 2.20 -1.62 -41.57
C GLU A 119 0.85 -1.15 -42.15
N SER A 120 -0.19 -1.04 -41.32
CA SER A 120 -1.54 -0.61 -41.72
C SER A 120 -1.80 0.87 -41.44
N THR A 121 -2.29 1.57 -42.46
CA THR A 121 -2.57 3.02 -42.43
C THR A 121 -3.81 3.43 -41.62
N GLU A 122 -4.69 2.48 -41.28
CA GLU A 122 -6.06 2.81 -40.84
C GLU A 122 -6.24 2.99 -39.32
N ARG A 123 -5.33 2.47 -38.48
CA ARG A 123 -5.33 2.72 -37.01
C ARG A 123 -3.91 2.81 -36.47
N LYS A 124 -3.36 4.02 -36.33
CA LYS A 124 -2.03 4.29 -35.76
C LYS A 124 -2.00 4.25 -34.22
N ILE A 125 -2.83 3.42 -33.60
CA ILE A 125 -2.77 3.11 -32.16
C ILE A 125 -2.17 1.72 -32.04
N SER A 126 -1.12 1.56 -31.23
CA SER A 126 -0.46 0.27 -31.00
C SER A 126 -0.42 0.01 -29.50
N VAL A 127 -1.04 -1.10 -29.09
CA VAL A 127 -1.21 -1.48 -27.69
C VAL A 127 -0.31 -2.65 -27.33
N ALA A 128 0.38 -2.53 -26.20
CA ALA A 128 1.05 -3.62 -25.53
C ALA A 128 0.46 -3.79 -24.12
N SER A 129 0.28 -5.04 -23.70
CA SER A 129 -0.39 -5.40 -22.45
C SER A 129 0.53 -6.27 -21.61
N ILE A 130 0.82 -5.87 -20.37
CA ILE A 130 1.54 -6.68 -19.39
C ILE A 130 0.52 -7.32 -18.45
N VAL A 131 0.39 -8.65 -18.53
CA VAL A 131 -0.60 -9.43 -17.78
C VAL A 131 0.09 -10.27 -16.70
N GLY A 132 -0.54 -10.37 -15.52
CA GLY A 132 -0.07 -11.26 -14.45
C GLY A 132 -0.65 -10.91 -13.09
N MET A 133 -0.59 -11.86 -12.15
CA MET A 133 -1.20 -11.73 -10.82
C MET A 133 -0.63 -10.57 -9.97
N GLY A 134 -1.25 -10.31 -8.82
CA GLY A 134 -0.75 -9.30 -7.87
C GLY A 134 0.70 -9.59 -7.43
N GLY A 135 1.52 -8.57 -7.21
CA GLY A 135 2.88 -8.70 -6.70
C GLY A 135 3.92 -9.34 -7.64
N ILE A 136 3.56 -9.67 -8.89
CA ILE A 136 4.45 -10.30 -9.88
C ILE A 136 5.41 -9.31 -10.57
N GLY A 137 5.27 -8.00 -10.32
CA GLY A 137 6.16 -6.97 -10.87
C GLY A 137 5.73 -6.34 -12.21
N LYS A 138 4.44 -6.38 -12.57
CA LYS A 138 3.91 -5.72 -13.80
C LYS A 138 4.32 -4.25 -13.89
N THR A 139 4.01 -3.49 -12.85
CA THR A 139 4.36 -2.06 -12.70
C THR A 139 5.87 -1.86 -12.78
N THR A 140 6.68 -2.75 -12.19
CA THR A 140 8.15 -2.70 -12.28
C THR A 140 8.64 -2.89 -13.71
N LEU A 141 8.10 -3.86 -14.45
CA LEU A 141 8.42 -4.08 -15.86
C LEU A 141 8.02 -2.86 -16.71
N ALA A 142 6.79 -2.37 -16.52
CA ALA A 142 6.31 -1.17 -17.20
C ALA A 142 7.18 0.06 -16.91
N ARG A 143 7.67 0.25 -15.67
CA ARG A 143 8.57 1.36 -15.32
C ARG A 143 9.94 1.23 -16.00
N LYS A 144 10.49 0.02 -16.10
CA LYS A 144 11.73 -0.23 -16.86
C LYS A 144 11.57 0.06 -18.36
N VAL A 145 10.43 -0.29 -18.94
CA VAL A 145 10.10 0.05 -20.34
C VAL A 145 9.93 1.57 -20.50
N TYR A 146 9.12 2.22 -19.66
CA TYR A 146 8.86 3.66 -19.73
C TYR A 146 10.13 4.52 -19.64
N HIS A 147 11.10 4.11 -18.80
CA HIS A 147 12.38 4.81 -18.67
C HIS A 147 13.46 4.34 -19.66
N HIS A 148 13.14 3.46 -20.61
CA HIS A 148 14.14 2.88 -21.52
C HIS A 148 14.66 3.91 -22.56
N GLU A 149 15.97 4.02 -22.70
CA GLU A 149 16.61 5.08 -23.51
C GLU A 149 16.21 5.07 -24.99
N LYS A 150 16.07 3.88 -25.62
CA LYS A 150 15.58 3.79 -27.02
C LYS A 150 14.17 4.42 -27.18
N LEU A 151 13.29 4.28 -26.18
CA LEU A 151 11.95 4.87 -26.22
C LEU A 151 12.02 6.38 -25.97
N LYS A 152 12.83 6.86 -25.02
CA LYS A 152 13.05 8.30 -24.79
C LYS A 152 13.59 9.05 -26.02
N GLN A 153 14.39 8.38 -26.85
CA GLN A 153 14.89 8.96 -28.10
C GLN A 153 13.79 9.07 -29.17
N TYR A 154 12.91 8.07 -29.27
CA TYR A 154 11.87 7.98 -30.31
C TYR A 154 10.58 8.74 -29.97
N ILE A 155 10.09 8.64 -28.74
CA ILE A 155 8.86 9.27 -28.23
C ILE A 155 9.15 10.68 -27.68
N LYS A 156 8.20 11.60 -27.82
CA LYS A 156 8.33 13.02 -27.39
C LYS A 156 7.26 13.47 -26.38
N GLY A 157 6.32 12.61 -26.04
CA GLY A 157 5.36 12.81 -24.96
C GLY A 157 5.20 11.52 -24.16
N PHE A 158 5.33 11.60 -22.84
CA PHE A 158 5.20 10.46 -21.94
C PHE A 158 4.13 10.75 -20.89
N ALA A 159 3.26 9.79 -20.63
CA ALA A 159 2.29 9.86 -19.54
C ALA A 159 2.21 8.54 -18.79
N TRP A 160 2.08 8.60 -17.48
CA TRP A 160 1.82 7.45 -16.61
C TRP A 160 0.63 7.74 -15.70
N VAL A 161 -0.42 6.94 -15.78
CA VAL A 161 -1.60 7.07 -14.90
C VAL A 161 -1.98 5.69 -14.36
N CYS A 162 -2.10 5.58 -13.03
CA CYS A 162 -2.72 4.43 -12.38
C CYS A 162 -4.25 4.53 -12.47
N VAL A 163 -4.90 3.43 -12.82
CA VAL A 163 -6.35 3.30 -13.03
C VAL A 163 -6.96 2.47 -11.90
N SER A 164 -6.93 3.02 -10.68
CA SER A 164 -7.55 2.41 -9.49
C SER A 164 -8.97 1.91 -9.77
N GLN A 165 -9.44 0.87 -9.07
CA GLN A 165 -10.80 0.34 -9.21
C GLN A 165 -11.91 1.41 -9.17
N GLN A 166 -11.74 2.48 -8.39
CA GLN A 166 -12.67 3.62 -8.29
C GLN A 166 -12.24 4.83 -9.17
N TRP A 167 -11.76 4.58 -10.38
CA TRP A 167 -11.31 5.63 -11.31
C TRP A 167 -12.47 6.56 -11.76
N GLN A 168 -12.10 7.70 -12.35
CA GLN A 168 -13.03 8.68 -12.90
C GLN A 168 -12.55 9.15 -14.28
N PRO A 169 -13.40 9.17 -15.32
CA PRO A 169 -12.97 9.51 -16.69
C PRO A 169 -12.33 10.89 -16.82
N LYS A 170 -12.93 11.89 -16.16
CA LYS A 170 -12.40 13.26 -16.11
C LYS A 170 -11.02 13.33 -15.46
N ALA A 171 -10.76 12.46 -14.48
CA ALA A 171 -9.51 12.40 -13.77
C ALA A 171 -8.40 11.69 -14.57
N LEU A 172 -8.75 10.62 -15.28
CA LEU A 172 -7.85 9.93 -16.21
C LEU A 172 -7.31 10.90 -17.28
N LEU A 173 -8.20 11.59 -17.99
CA LEU A 173 -7.81 12.57 -19.02
C LEU A 173 -6.93 13.70 -18.47
N ARG A 174 -7.26 14.22 -17.27
CA ARG A 174 -6.44 15.22 -16.57
C ARG A 174 -5.04 14.70 -16.22
N GLY A 175 -4.95 13.47 -15.70
CA GLY A 175 -3.68 12.83 -15.36
C GLY A 175 -2.76 12.68 -16.57
N ILE A 176 -3.32 12.20 -17.69
CA ILE A 176 -2.58 12.05 -18.96
C ILE A 176 -2.09 13.42 -19.44
N LEU A 177 -2.97 14.42 -19.53
CA LEU A 177 -2.63 15.77 -19.96
C LEU A 177 -1.52 16.40 -19.11
N LEU A 178 -1.65 16.36 -17.77
CA LEU A 178 -0.69 16.98 -16.86
C LEU A 178 0.71 16.36 -16.92
N ASN A 179 0.81 15.08 -17.32
CA ASN A 179 2.08 14.40 -17.58
C ASN A 179 2.65 14.72 -18.96
N LEU A 180 1.82 14.77 -20.00
CA LEU A 180 2.24 15.19 -21.35
C LEU A 180 2.71 16.65 -21.38
N THR A 181 2.28 17.46 -20.41
CA THR A 181 2.53 18.91 -20.35
C THR A 181 3.24 19.31 -19.04
N PRO A 182 4.49 18.85 -18.81
CA PRO A 182 5.22 19.18 -17.58
C PRO A 182 5.53 20.69 -17.49
N GLU A 183 5.79 21.33 -18.64
CA GLU A 183 6.19 22.74 -18.79
C GLU A 183 5.11 23.78 -18.44
N LEU A 184 3.87 23.37 -18.09
CA LEU A 184 2.77 24.32 -17.88
C LEU A 184 2.96 25.19 -16.65
N THR A 185 2.68 26.48 -16.82
CA THR A 185 2.52 27.45 -15.74
C THR A 185 1.46 26.99 -14.72
N PRO A 186 1.55 27.40 -13.45
CA PRO A 186 0.55 27.09 -12.43
C PRO A 186 -0.87 27.49 -12.85
N GLU A 187 -1.01 28.55 -13.63
CA GLU A 187 -2.27 29.08 -14.16
C GLU A 187 -2.89 28.11 -15.18
N ASN A 188 -2.10 27.63 -16.14
CA ASN A 188 -2.55 26.64 -17.12
C ASN A 188 -2.88 25.29 -16.46
N ARG A 189 -2.11 24.88 -15.44
CA ARG A 189 -2.43 23.69 -14.62
C ARG A 189 -3.75 23.86 -13.86
N LYS A 190 -4.02 25.04 -13.28
CA LYS A 190 -5.32 25.37 -12.64
C LYS A 190 -6.48 25.34 -13.65
N GLN A 191 -6.25 25.75 -14.91
CA GLN A 191 -7.26 25.67 -15.97
C GLN A 191 -7.64 24.22 -16.28
N ILE A 192 -6.66 23.33 -16.53
CA ILE A 192 -6.89 21.89 -16.74
C ILE A 192 -7.64 21.25 -15.55
N MET A 193 -7.32 21.67 -14.32
CA MET A 193 -8.00 21.20 -13.10
C MET A 193 -9.45 21.70 -12.95
N LYS A 194 -9.86 22.71 -13.73
CA LYS A 194 -11.24 23.20 -13.80
C LYS A 194 -11.99 22.66 -15.02
N SER A 195 -11.31 22.52 -16.17
CA SER A 195 -11.88 22.11 -17.45
C SER A 195 -12.78 20.89 -17.42
N GLU A 196 -13.80 20.91 -18.27
CA GLU A 196 -14.76 19.83 -18.44
C GLU A 196 -14.23 18.70 -19.33
N ARG A 197 -14.88 17.52 -19.28
CA ARG A 197 -14.43 16.30 -19.96
C ARG A 197 -14.12 16.54 -21.45
N ASP A 198 -14.99 17.26 -22.14
CA ASP A 198 -14.92 17.41 -23.59
C ASP A 198 -13.85 18.44 -24.00
N GLU A 199 -13.53 19.41 -23.13
CA GLU A 199 -12.36 20.30 -23.29
C GLU A 199 -11.06 19.50 -23.11
N LEU A 200 -11.01 18.64 -22.08
CA LEU A 200 -9.86 17.78 -21.81
C LEU A 200 -9.62 16.79 -22.95
N ALA A 201 -10.68 16.24 -23.55
CA ALA A 201 -10.58 15.35 -24.70
C ALA A 201 -9.98 16.07 -25.93
N LYS A 202 -10.44 17.30 -26.24
CA LYS A 202 -9.89 18.12 -27.33
C LYS A 202 -8.42 18.47 -27.11
N LEU A 203 -8.07 18.96 -25.92
CA LEU A 203 -6.68 19.24 -25.55
C LEU A 203 -5.81 17.99 -25.65
N LEU A 204 -6.32 16.81 -25.28
CA LEU A 204 -5.58 15.56 -25.40
C LEU A 204 -5.36 15.19 -26.88
N GLN A 205 -6.39 15.30 -27.72
CA GLN A 205 -6.28 15.08 -29.16
C GLN A 205 -5.23 16.01 -29.80
N GLU A 206 -5.16 17.29 -29.43
CA GLU A 206 -4.12 18.21 -29.91
C GLU A 206 -2.70 17.71 -29.53
N HIS A 207 -2.49 17.28 -28.29
CA HIS A 207 -1.17 16.82 -27.82
C HIS A 207 -0.74 15.45 -28.37
N LEU A 208 -1.68 14.55 -28.66
CA LEU A 208 -1.44 13.26 -29.32
C LEU A 208 -1.37 13.40 -30.86
N GLY A 209 -1.99 14.44 -31.41
CA GLY A 209 -1.93 14.81 -32.82
C GLY A 209 -0.59 15.39 -33.24
N ALA A 210 0.07 16.14 -32.35
CA ALA A 210 1.28 16.92 -32.66
C ALA A 210 2.62 16.19 -32.48
N ARG A 211 2.65 15.00 -31.86
CA ARG A 211 3.90 14.24 -31.61
C ARG A 211 3.67 12.77 -31.24
N ARG A 212 4.71 11.95 -31.38
CA ARG A 212 4.75 10.56 -30.88
C ARG A 212 4.62 10.54 -29.37
N CYS A 213 3.60 9.87 -28.84
CA CYS A 213 3.31 9.74 -27.41
C CYS A 213 3.27 8.29 -26.93
N LEU A 214 3.75 8.04 -25.71
CA LEU A 214 3.53 6.80 -24.95
C LEU A 214 2.67 7.11 -23.72
N ILE A 215 1.53 6.43 -23.60
CA ILE A 215 0.68 6.47 -22.40
C ILE A 215 0.77 5.11 -21.71
N VAL A 216 1.15 5.12 -20.44
CA VAL A 216 1.07 3.97 -19.54
C VAL A 216 -0.22 4.05 -18.72
N LEU A 217 -1.01 2.99 -18.78
CA LEU A 217 -2.21 2.77 -17.97
C LEU A 217 -1.95 1.63 -17.00
N ASP A 218 -1.66 1.97 -15.75
CA ASP A 218 -1.23 0.99 -14.73
C ASP A 218 -2.42 0.46 -13.92
N ASP A 219 -2.41 -0.85 -13.67
CA ASP A 219 -3.40 -1.69 -12.97
C ASP A 219 -4.86 -1.48 -13.44
N ILE A 220 -5.13 -1.69 -14.74
CA ILE A 220 -6.49 -1.69 -15.29
C ILE A 220 -7.29 -2.92 -14.80
N TRP A 221 -8.49 -2.69 -14.28
CA TRP A 221 -9.43 -3.74 -13.82
C TRP A 221 -10.58 -4.04 -14.79
N THR A 222 -11.02 -3.09 -15.62
CA THR A 222 -12.08 -3.28 -16.62
C THR A 222 -11.75 -2.54 -17.92
N THR A 223 -12.38 -2.91 -19.04
CA THR A 223 -12.15 -2.24 -20.33
C THR A 223 -12.69 -0.80 -20.34
N ASP A 224 -13.60 -0.42 -19.45
CA ASP A 224 -14.24 0.91 -19.42
C ASP A 224 -13.24 2.09 -19.49
N ALA A 225 -12.07 1.93 -18.87
CA ALA A 225 -11.01 2.94 -18.89
C ALA A 225 -10.36 3.09 -20.27
N TRP A 226 -10.15 1.95 -20.95
CA TRP A 226 -9.70 1.92 -22.34
C TRP A 226 -10.78 2.43 -23.28
N ASP A 227 -12.01 1.95 -23.14
CA ASP A 227 -13.14 2.27 -24.00
C ASP A 227 -13.46 3.76 -24.02
N ARG A 228 -13.28 4.47 -22.89
CA ARG A 228 -13.41 5.94 -22.85
C ARG A 228 -12.16 6.71 -23.27
N LEU A 229 -10.99 6.08 -23.26
CA LEU A 229 -9.75 6.73 -23.69
C LEU A 229 -9.55 6.64 -25.20
N LYS A 230 -9.85 5.49 -25.82
CA LYS A 230 -9.61 5.25 -27.25
C LYS A 230 -10.31 6.28 -28.15
N ASP A 231 -11.51 6.69 -27.79
CA ASP A 231 -12.29 7.73 -28.50
C ASP A 231 -11.64 9.13 -28.41
N ALA A 232 -10.80 9.36 -27.40
CA ALA A 232 -10.01 10.59 -27.23
C ALA A 232 -8.61 10.51 -27.87
N ILE A 233 -8.23 9.39 -28.48
CA ILE A 233 -6.95 9.25 -29.21
C ILE A 233 -7.21 9.53 -30.70
N PRO A 234 -6.58 10.56 -31.30
CA PRO A 234 -6.77 10.90 -32.69
C PRO A 234 -6.02 9.91 -33.61
N VAL A 235 -6.53 9.74 -34.84
CA VAL A 235 -5.74 9.17 -35.92
C VAL A 235 -4.72 10.23 -36.37
N SER A 236 -3.47 10.10 -35.92
CA SER A 236 -2.37 11.04 -36.22
C SER A 236 -1.23 10.33 -36.95
N GLU A 237 -0.47 11.05 -37.78
CA GLU A 237 0.64 10.44 -38.52
C GLU A 237 1.72 9.84 -37.61
N HIS A 238 1.93 10.45 -36.45
CA HIS A 238 2.89 10.03 -35.43
C HIS A 238 2.47 8.75 -34.70
N GLY A 239 1.16 8.52 -34.58
CA GLY A 239 0.59 7.42 -33.81
C GLY A 239 0.75 7.59 -32.28
N THR A 240 -0.06 6.83 -31.55
CA THR A 240 -0.02 6.75 -30.08
C THR A 240 0.31 5.34 -29.65
N LYS A 241 1.31 5.21 -28.78
CA LYS A 241 1.69 3.95 -28.14
C LYS A 241 1.03 3.85 -26.78
N ILE A 242 0.41 2.70 -26.52
CA ILE A 242 -0.26 2.41 -25.26
C ILE A 242 0.43 1.21 -24.63
N LEU A 243 0.82 1.35 -23.37
CA LEU A 243 1.28 0.24 -22.54
C LEU A 243 0.33 0.12 -21.37
N LEU A 244 -0.35 -1.01 -21.22
CA LEU A 244 -1.23 -1.24 -20.07
C LEU A 244 -0.69 -2.36 -19.18
N THR A 245 -0.98 -2.28 -17.89
CA THR A 245 -0.78 -3.41 -16.97
C THR A 245 -2.13 -3.85 -16.42
N THR A 246 -2.36 -5.17 -16.29
CA THR A 246 -3.60 -5.71 -15.73
C THR A 246 -3.39 -7.06 -15.06
N ARG A 247 -4.23 -7.37 -14.07
CA ARG A 247 -4.31 -8.69 -13.44
C ARG A 247 -5.18 -9.67 -14.24
N ILE A 248 -5.98 -9.17 -15.18
CA ILE A 248 -7.06 -9.92 -15.84
C ILE A 248 -6.73 -10.07 -17.32
N ARG A 249 -6.42 -11.30 -17.76
CA ARG A 249 -6.06 -11.59 -19.15
C ARG A 249 -7.13 -11.16 -20.15
N ASP A 250 -8.40 -11.36 -19.80
CA ASP A 250 -9.54 -11.04 -20.66
C ASP A 250 -9.64 -9.54 -20.95
N VAL A 251 -9.23 -8.66 -20.02
CA VAL A 251 -9.17 -7.22 -20.26
C VAL A 251 -8.13 -6.90 -21.34
N ALA A 252 -6.94 -7.52 -21.29
CA ALA A 252 -5.92 -7.31 -22.32
C ALA A 252 -6.38 -7.78 -23.71
N VAL A 253 -7.08 -8.92 -23.79
CA VAL A 253 -7.62 -9.48 -25.05
C VAL A 253 -8.78 -8.63 -25.59
N GLN A 254 -9.64 -8.10 -24.72
CA GLN A 254 -10.76 -7.23 -25.14
C GLN A 254 -10.29 -5.83 -25.57
N VAL A 255 -9.19 -5.33 -24.99
CA VAL A 255 -8.58 -4.04 -25.36
C VAL A 255 -8.03 -4.07 -26.78
N ASP A 256 -7.26 -5.11 -27.12
CA ASP A 256 -6.67 -5.31 -28.45
C ASP A 256 -6.43 -6.82 -28.69
N PRO A 257 -7.33 -7.53 -29.41
CA PRO A 257 -7.23 -8.97 -29.64
C PRO A 257 -5.97 -9.40 -30.40
N ASP A 258 -5.48 -8.54 -31.30
CA ASP A 258 -4.25 -8.74 -32.09
C ASP A 258 -3.03 -8.05 -31.45
N GLY A 259 -3.23 -7.42 -30.27
CA GLY A 259 -2.22 -6.66 -29.54
C GLY A 259 -1.17 -7.52 -28.85
N TYR A 260 -0.03 -6.91 -28.51
CA TYR A 260 1.06 -7.64 -27.88
C TYR A 260 0.80 -7.89 -26.39
N CYS A 261 0.27 -9.06 -26.07
CA CYS A 261 0.06 -9.52 -24.70
C CYS A 261 1.30 -10.24 -24.14
N HIS A 262 2.04 -9.56 -23.26
CA HIS A 262 3.17 -10.10 -22.51
C HIS A 262 2.70 -10.62 -21.14
N GLU A 263 2.63 -11.95 -20.99
CA GLU A 263 2.26 -12.61 -19.74
C GLU A 263 3.49 -12.83 -18.85
N LEU A 264 3.53 -12.16 -17.69
CA LEU A 264 4.64 -12.25 -16.75
C LEU A 264 4.66 -13.61 -16.05
N ARG A 265 5.82 -14.26 -16.10
CA ARG A 265 6.12 -15.48 -15.36
C ARG A 265 6.54 -15.18 -13.91
N LEU A 266 6.46 -16.21 -13.07
CA LEU A 266 7.16 -16.24 -11.77
C LEU A 266 8.68 -16.20 -11.96
N LEU A 267 9.39 -15.83 -10.89
CA LEU A 267 10.85 -15.91 -10.86
C LEU A 267 11.31 -17.37 -10.96
N LYS A 268 12.48 -17.58 -11.57
CA LYS A 268 13.22 -18.84 -11.44
C LYS A 268 13.80 -18.93 -10.02
N PRO A 269 14.07 -20.14 -9.49
CA PRO A 269 14.69 -20.30 -8.17
C PRO A 269 15.99 -19.49 -8.00
N GLU A 270 16.78 -19.36 -9.06
CA GLU A 270 18.03 -18.61 -9.09
C GLU A 270 17.80 -17.10 -9.00
N GLU A 271 16.78 -16.59 -9.71
CA GLU A 271 16.36 -15.18 -9.69
C GLU A 271 15.74 -14.81 -8.33
N SER A 272 14.94 -15.71 -7.75
CA SER A 272 14.41 -15.60 -6.38
C SER A 272 15.53 -15.51 -5.35
N TRP A 273 16.59 -16.33 -5.50
CA TRP A 273 17.76 -16.29 -4.64
C TRP A 273 18.56 -14.99 -4.81
N GLU A 274 18.77 -14.53 -6.05
CA GLU A 274 19.44 -13.26 -6.32
C GLU A 274 18.69 -12.07 -5.69
N LEU A 275 17.36 -12.01 -5.86
CA LEU A 275 16.51 -10.96 -5.30
C LEU A 275 16.50 -10.96 -3.77
N LEU A 276 16.38 -12.15 -3.15
CA LEU A 276 16.46 -12.27 -1.70
C LEU A 276 17.79 -11.75 -1.18
N ARG A 277 18.90 -12.15 -1.83
CA ARG A 277 20.26 -11.78 -1.47
C ARG A 277 20.55 -10.28 -1.62
N LYS A 278 19.86 -9.59 -2.53
CA LYS A 278 19.85 -8.12 -2.61
C LYS A 278 19.05 -7.51 -1.46
N LYS A 279 17.78 -7.91 -1.29
CA LYS A 279 16.85 -7.30 -0.33
C LYS A 279 17.16 -7.56 1.15
N SER A 280 17.79 -8.68 1.48
CA SER A 280 18.26 -8.94 2.85
C SER A 280 19.62 -8.30 3.17
N GLU A 281 20.15 -7.44 2.29
CA GLU A 281 21.51 -6.85 2.34
C GLU A 281 22.64 -7.87 2.50
N LEU A 282 22.40 -9.12 2.11
CA LEU A 282 23.29 -10.27 2.28
C LEU A 282 24.67 -10.05 1.63
N LEU A 283 24.70 -9.41 0.46
CA LEU A 283 25.94 -9.02 -0.25
C LEU A 283 26.78 -7.99 0.52
N ARG A 284 26.13 -7.08 1.25
CA ARG A 284 26.78 -6.05 2.07
C ARG A 284 27.40 -6.68 3.32
N VAL A 285 26.67 -7.58 3.98
CA VAL A 285 27.20 -8.36 5.12
C VAL A 285 28.40 -9.20 4.69
N LYS A 286 28.32 -9.86 3.52
CA LYS A 286 29.43 -10.68 2.99
C LYS A 286 30.70 -9.87 2.77
N SER A 287 30.62 -8.79 2.00
CA SER A 287 31.76 -7.92 1.70
C SER A 287 32.30 -7.16 2.93
N LEU A 288 31.54 -7.04 4.03
CA LEU A 288 32.04 -6.53 5.30
C LEU A 288 32.81 -7.60 6.10
N ARG A 289 32.33 -8.85 6.15
CA ARG A 289 33.01 -9.96 6.84
C ARG A 289 34.28 -10.41 6.14
N GLU A 290 34.27 -10.51 4.81
CA GLU A 290 35.44 -10.84 4.01
C GLU A 290 36.58 -9.82 4.22
N ARG A 291 36.26 -8.53 4.33
CA ARG A 291 37.23 -7.47 4.67
C ARG A 291 37.76 -7.51 6.11
N ARG A 292 37.10 -8.25 7.02
CA ARG A 292 37.54 -8.45 8.42
C ARG A 292 38.30 -9.75 8.63
N GLY A 293 38.40 -10.61 7.62
CA GLY A 293 38.98 -11.95 7.76
C GLY A 293 38.09 -12.92 8.56
N GLU A 294 36.81 -12.59 8.74
CA GLU A 294 35.83 -13.49 9.37
C GLU A 294 35.45 -14.62 8.40
N GLY A 295 35.41 -15.86 8.89
CA GLY A 295 35.22 -17.06 8.06
C GLY A 295 33.89 -17.09 7.28
N CYS A 296 33.91 -17.69 6.10
CA CYS A 296 32.77 -17.72 5.17
C CYS A 296 31.90 -19.00 5.29
N GLU A 297 32.20 -19.92 6.22
CA GLU A 297 31.48 -21.20 6.36
C GLU A 297 29.99 -21.03 6.68
N ASP A 298 29.64 -19.99 7.44
CA ASP A 298 28.24 -19.69 7.77
C ASP A 298 27.43 -19.18 6.57
N PHE A 299 28.07 -18.64 5.52
CA PHE A 299 27.36 -18.26 4.29
C PHE A 299 26.76 -19.47 3.57
N GLY A 300 27.40 -20.64 3.62
CA GLY A 300 26.86 -21.86 3.03
C GLY A 300 25.58 -22.31 3.74
N LYS A 301 25.58 -22.28 5.08
CA LYS A 301 24.40 -22.59 5.91
C LYS A 301 23.27 -21.59 5.67
N MET A 302 23.61 -20.30 5.60
CA MET A 302 22.68 -19.20 5.36
C MET A 302 22.05 -19.27 3.96
N GLU A 303 22.81 -19.69 2.95
CA GLU A 303 22.30 -19.92 1.59
C GLU A 303 21.33 -21.11 1.52
N VAL A 304 21.65 -22.24 2.15
CA VAL A 304 20.74 -23.39 2.26
C VAL A 304 19.43 -22.97 2.92
N LEU A 305 19.52 -22.29 4.08
CA LEU A 305 18.36 -21.88 4.85
C LEU A 305 17.50 -20.82 4.13
N GLY A 306 18.14 -19.85 3.46
CA GLY A 306 17.44 -18.87 2.61
C GLY A 306 16.71 -19.53 1.45
N LYS A 307 17.34 -20.50 0.78
CA LYS A 307 16.72 -21.31 -0.28
C LYS A 307 15.56 -22.19 0.22
N GLU A 308 15.61 -22.66 1.48
CA GLU A 308 14.47 -23.32 2.10
C GLU A 308 13.30 -22.37 2.36
N MET A 309 13.57 -21.18 2.90
CA MET A 309 12.52 -20.17 3.15
C MET A 309 11.88 -19.65 1.85
N LEU A 310 12.63 -19.57 0.74
CA LEU A 310 12.09 -19.21 -0.57
C LEU A 310 10.97 -20.14 -1.07
N LYS A 311 10.94 -21.40 -0.62
CA LYS A 311 9.87 -22.35 -0.97
C LYS A 311 8.49 -21.85 -0.50
N TYR A 312 8.42 -21.08 0.59
CA TYR A 312 7.17 -20.47 1.07
C TYR A 312 6.75 -19.21 0.29
N CYS A 313 7.66 -18.61 -0.49
CA CYS A 313 7.38 -17.44 -1.32
C CYS A 313 6.70 -17.79 -2.65
N GLY A 314 6.71 -19.06 -3.07
CA GLY A 314 6.16 -19.49 -4.36
C GLY A 314 6.79 -18.81 -5.58
N ASN A 315 8.05 -18.34 -5.45
CA ASN A 315 8.75 -17.52 -6.45
C ASN A 315 8.04 -16.20 -6.86
N LEU A 316 7.12 -15.68 -6.03
CA LEU A 316 6.47 -14.40 -6.24
C LEU A 316 7.40 -13.24 -5.80
N PRO A 317 7.80 -12.31 -6.70
CA PRO A 317 8.69 -11.19 -6.37
C PRO A 317 8.36 -10.47 -5.06
N LEU A 318 7.10 -10.04 -4.85
CA LEU A 318 6.71 -9.32 -3.63
C LEU A 318 6.92 -10.16 -2.36
N ALA A 319 6.62 -11.46 -2.39
CA ALA A 319 6.84 -12.34 -1.25
C ALA A 319 8.34 -12.53 -0.94
N VAL A 320 9.18 -12.60 -1.98
CA VAL A 320 10.65 -12.66 -1.84
C VAL A 320 11.20 -11.35 -1.24
N VAL A 321 10.70 -10.20 -1.70
CA VAL A 321 11.08 -8.87 -1.19
C VAL A 321 10.70 -8.72 0.29
N VAL A 322 9.50 -9.14 0.69
CA VAL A 322 9.04 -9.11 2.09
C VAL A 322 9.84 -10.08 2.97
N LEU A 323 10.15 -11.30 2.49
CA LEU A 323 11.06 -12.21 3.20
C LEU A 323 12.44 -11.56 3.40
N GLY A 324 12.99 -10.93 2.36
CA GLY A 324 14.26 -10.20 2.45
C GLY A 324 14.21 -9.06 3.47
N GLY A 325 13.10 -8.32 3.53
CA GLY A 325 12.85 -7.27 4.51
C GLY A 325 12.80 -7.78 5.95
N ILE A 326 12.08 -8.87 6.22
CA ILE A 326 12.08 -9.53 7.55
C ILE A 326 13.50 -9.92 7.94
N LEU A 327 14.19 -10.65 7.06
CA LEU A 327 15.52 -11.17 7.32
C LEU A 327 16.59 -10.08 7.46
N ARG A 328 16.42 -8.91 6.83
CA ARG A 328 17.26 -7.72 7.04
C ARG A 328 17.16 -7.16 8.45
N THR A 329 16.00 -7.29 9.11
CA THR A 329 15.86 -6.82 10.51
C THR A 329 16.50 -7.76 11.53
N LYS A 330 17.10 -8.87 11.10
CA LYS A 330 17.60 -9.94 11.96
C LYS A 330 19.08 -10.27 11.71
N PRO A 331 19.88 -10.51 12.77
CA PRO A 331 21.20 -11.10 12.60
C PRO A 331 21.07 -12.52 12.02
N TRP A 332 22.10 -13.01 11.32
CA TRP A 332 22.02 -14.27 10.57
C TRP A 332 21.78 -15.48 11.49
N GLU A 333 22.26 -15.39 12.73
CA GLU A 333 22.07 -16.37 13.81
C GLU A 333 20.58 -16.62 14.09
N GLU A 334 19.73 -15.61 13.95
CA GLU A 334 18.27 -15.70 14.15
C GLU A 334 17.51 -16.27 12.93
N TRP A 335 18.14 -16.42 11.76
CA TRP A 335 17.43 -16.88 10.55
C TRP A 335 16.84 -18.29 10.72
N ASN A 336 17.48 -19.16 11.50
CA ASN A 336 16.96 -20.49 11.80
C ASN A 336 15.68 -20.42 12.64
N GLU A 337 15.56 -19.41 13.51
CA GLU A 337 14.36 -19.18 14.30
C GLU A 337 13.25 -18.54 13.46
N VAL A 338 13.58 -17.61 12.55
CA VAL A 338 12.64 -17.11 11.52
C VAL A 338 12.09 -18.27 10.67
N HIS A 339 12.94 -19.19 10.21
CA HIS A 339 12.51 -20.36 9.43
C HIS A 339 11.52 -21.24 10.21
N LYS A 340 11.84 -21.57 11.47
CA LYS A 340 10.92 -22.34 12.35
C LYS A 340 9.61 -21.60 12.59
N ASN A 341 9.64 -20.28 12.78
CA ASN A 341 8.45 -19.48 13.04
C ASN A 341 7.54 -19.38 11.81
N ILE A 342 8.10 -19.19 10.61
CA ILE A 342 7.36 -19.30 9.35
C ILE A 342 6.72 -20.67 9.24
N LYS A 343 7.49 -21.75 9.43
CA LYS A 343 6.96 -23.12 9.35
C LYS A 343 5.83 -23.36 10.38
N SER A 344 6.06 -23.01 11.64
CA SER A 344 5.10 -23.15 12.75
C SER A 344 3.81 -22.35 12.51
N TYR A 345 3.91 -21.17 11.91
CA TYR A 345 2.76 -20.36 11.51
C TYR A 345 1.95 -21.06 10.40
N LEU A 346 2.61 -21.55 9.36
CA LEU A 346 1.97 -22.20 8.22
C LEU A 346 1.39 -23.59 8.56
N ASP A 347 2.10 -24.39 9.35
CA ASP A 347 1.64 -25.72 9.81
C ASP A 347 0.37 -25.62 10.68
N LYS A 348 0.17 -24.49 11.38
CA LYS A 348 -1.08 -24.17 12.11
C LYS A 348 -2.22 -23.66 11.21
N GLY A 349 -2.05 -23.70 9.89
CA GLY A 349 -3.00 -23.14 8.94
C GLY A 349 -2.99 -21.61 8.90
N GLY A 350 -1.88 -20.97 9.29
CA GLY A 350 -1.71 -19.52 9.33
C GLY A 350 -2.00 -18.87 7.97
N LYS A 351 -3.14 -18.19 7.88
CA LYS A 351 -3.57 -17.37 6.76
C LYS A 351 -4.33 -16.15 7.28
N ILE A 352 -4.38 -15.11 6.45
CA ILE A 352 -5.19 -13.91 6.67
C ILE A 352 -6.04 -13.74 5.41
N GLY A 353 -7.35 -13.55 5.58
CA GLY A 353 -8.29 -13.56 4.45
C GLY A 353 -8.56 -14.95 3.85
N LYS A 354 -9.08 -14.98 2.62
CA LYS A 354 -9.39 -16.19 1.86
C LYS A 354 -8.12 -16.87 1.32
N GLU A 355 -8.22 -18.14 1.01
CA GLU A 355 -7.10 -18.89 0.44
C GLU A 355 -6.75 -18.39 -0.97
N GLY A 356 -5.49 -18.02 -1.17
CA GLY A 356 -5.00 -17.39 -2.41
C GLY A 356 -5.13 -15.87 -2.47
N GLU A 357 -5.86 -15.23 -1.55
CA GLU A 357 -6.06 -13.77 -1.51
C GLU A 357 -4.80 -13.04 -1.06
N VAL A 358 -4.19 -13.47 0.05
CA VAL A 358 -2.96 -12.90 0.59
C VAL A 358 -1.82 -13.93 0.51
N PRO A 359 -0.64 -13.60 -0.05
CA PRO A 359 0.52 -14.49 -0.04
C PRO A 359 0.94 -14.88 1.38
N ARG A 360 1.26 -16.17 1.59
CA ARG A 360 1.60 -16.75 2.90
C ARG A 360 2.68 -15.97 3.68
N ILE A 361 3.71 -15.47 2.99
CA ILE A 361 4.79 -14.68 3.59
C ILE A 361 4.37 -13.26 3.95
N LEU A 362 3.43 -12.65 3.21
CA LEU A 362 2.84 -11.36 3.58
C LEU A 362 1.99 -11.52 4.85
N ALA A 363 1.22 -12.60 4.96
CA ALA A 363 0.48 -12.89 6.19
C ALA A 363 1.42 -13.12 7.40
N TYR A 364 2.55 -13.80 7.20
CA TYR A 364 3.58 -13.96 8.22
C TYR A 364 4.27 -12.63 8.59
N SER A 365 4.50 -11.70 7.65
CA SER A 365 5.19 -10.44 7.98
C SER A 365 4.41 -9.56 8.96
N TYR A 366 3.08 -9.59 8.93
CA TYR A 366 2.24 -9.01 9.98
C TYR A 366 2.33 -9.76 11.31
N TYR A 367 2.47 -11.09 11.30
CA TYR A 367 2.64 -11.87 12.52
C TYR A 367 3.97 -11.53 13.23
N ASP A 368 5.08 -11.49 12.48
CA ASP A 368 6.45 -11.16 12.93
C ASP A 368 6.61 -9.69 13.41
N LEU A 369 5.71 -8.80 12.98
CA LEU A 369 5.80 -7.38 13.25
C LEU A 369 5.77 -7.07 14.77
N PRO A 370 6.61 -6.15 15.28
CA PRO A 370 6.50 -5.63 16.65
C PRO A 370 5.09 -5.08 16.93
N TRP A 371 4.59 -5.31 18.15
CA TRP A 371 3.19 -5.05 18.48
C TRP A 371 2.79 -3.57 18.33
N GLN A 372 3.71 -2.64 18.60
CA GLN A 372 3.50 -1.20 18.43
C GLN A 372 3.22 -0.81 16.96
N LEU A 373 3.93 -1.46 16.03
CA LEU A 373 3.83 -1.16 14.60
C LEU A 373 2.54 -1.74 13.97
N LYS A 374 1.87 -2.71 14.61
CA LYS A 374 0.67 -3.37 14.07
C LYS A 374 -0.47 -2.38 13.84
N SER A 375 -0.79 -1.55 14.83
CA SER A 375 -1.84 -0.52 14.70
C SER A 375 -1.52 0.49 13.59
N CYS A 376 -0.28 1.00 13.57
CA CYS A 376 0.20 1.93 12.55
C CYS A 376 0.11 1.35 11.13
N PHE A 377 0.52 0.09 10.96
CA PHE A 377 0.45 -0.64 9.70
C PHE A 377 -1.01 -0.88 9.24
N LEU A 378 -1.89 -1.34 10.14
CA LEU A 378 -3.30 -1.54 9.80
C LEU A 378 -4.03 -0.21 9.53
N TYR A 379 -3.58 0.91 10.08
CA TYR A 379 -4.10 2.24 9.76
C TYR A 379 -3.88 2.61 8.30
N LEU A 380 -2.73 2.24 7.71
CA LEU A 380 -2.41 2.52 6.30
C LEU A 380 -3.42 1.86 5.34
N GLY A 381 -4.06 0.77 5.73
CA GLY A 381 -5.12 0.12 4.95
C GLY A 381 -6.37 1.01 4.72
N LYS A 382 -6.59 2.05 5.54
CA LYS A 382 -7.67 3.02 5.37
C LYS A 382 -7.52 3.89 4.11
N PHE A 383 -6.30 4.04 3.59
CA PHE A 383 -6.04 4.81 2.37
C PHE A 383 -6.45 4.01 1.13
N LYS A 384 -6.55 4.70 -0.02
CA LYS A 384 -6.86 4.05 -1.30
C LYS A 384 -5.65 3.27 -1.82
N GLU A 385 -5.94 2.31 -2.68
CA GLU A 385 -4.94 1.63 -3.53
C GLU A 385 -4.08 2.69 -4.25
N ASP A 386 -2.77 2.44 -4.32
CA ASP A 386 -1.76 3.35 -4.88
C ASP A 386 -1.70 4.80 -4.34
N TYR A 387 -2.37 5.14 -3.22
CA TYR A 387 -2.39 6.52 -2.73
C TYR A 387 -1.03 6.97 -2.14
N ASP A 388 -0.50 8.10 -2.62
CA ASP A 388 0.73 8.71 -2.10
C ASP A 388 0.43 9.50 -0.81
N ILE A 389 0.64 8.88 0.35
CA ILE A 389 0.28 9.39 1.67
C ILE A 389 1.37 10.37 2.15
N GLY A 390 1.05 11.66 2.32
CA GLY A 390 1.98 12.63 2.91
C GLY A 390 2.29 12.31 4.38
N VAL A 391 3.56 12.07 4.71
CA VAL A 391 3.92 11.48 6.02
C VAL A 391 3.61 12.39 7.20
N VAL A 392 3.72 13.72 7.06
CA VAL A 392 3.45 14.66 8.16
C VAL A 392 2.01 14.53 8.67
N SER A 393 1.04 14.39 7.76
CA SER A 393 -0.36 14.16 8.13
C SER A 393 -0.60 12.76 8.69
N LEU A 394 0.10 11.74 8.18
CA LEU A 394 0.06 10.38 8.71
C LEU A 394 0.59 10.31 10.15
N TYR A 395 1.72 10.95 10.44
CA TYR A 395 2.30 10.99 11.79
C TYR A 395 1.34 11.71 12.76
N GLN A 396 0.73 12.82 12.33
CA GLN A 396 -0.31 13.50 13.12
C GLN A 396 -1.52 12.61 13.40
N MET A 397 -1.96 11.80 12.44
CA MET A 397 -3.02 10.81 12.64
C MET A 397 -2.60 9.71 13.63
N TRP A 398 -1.44 9.09 13.45
CA TRP A 398 -0.94 8.04 14.37
C TRP A 398 -0.75 8.54 15.81
N ILE A 399 -0.24 9.77 15.98
CA ILE A 399 -0.10 10.40 17.31
C ILE A 399 -1.48 10.71 17.90
N GLY A 400 -2.40 11.29 17.11
CA GLY A 400 -3.75 11.62 17.56
C GLY A 400 -4.62 10.41 17.91
N GLU A 401 -4.40 9.27 17.25
CA GLU A 401 -5.07 8.00 17.52
C GLU A 401 -4.33 7.15 18.58
N GLY A 402 -3.35 7.74 19.30
CA GLY A 402 -2.63 7.08 20.39
C GLY A 402 -1.77 5.87 19.98
N MET A 403 -1.42 5.75 18.69
CA MET A 403 -0.67 4.60 18.15
C MET A 403 0.84 4.71 18.34
N ILE A 404 1.33 5.91 18.68
CA ILE A 404 2.74 6.18 18.99
C ILE A 404 2.91 6.19 20.51
N PHE A 405 3.75 5.31 21.04
CA PHE A 405 3.94 5.14 22.47
C PHE A 405 5.04 6.06 23.01
N ASP A 406 4.73 6.85 24.04
CA ASP A 406 5.69 7.77 24.67
C ASP A 406 6.91 7.04 25.26
N ASN A 407 6.70 5.80 25.76
CA ASN A 407 7.76 4.91 26.26
C ASN A 407 8.79 4.50 25.21
N ASP A 408 8.48 4.59 23.91
CA ASP A 408 9.42 4.26 22.84
C ASP A 408 10.33 5.44 22.48
N ARG A 409 10.15 6.62 23.09
CA ARG A 409 10.98 7.80 22.88
C ARG A 409 12.37 7.62 23.47
N ARG A 410 13.39 7.94 22.67
CA ARG A 410 14.77 8.13 23.10
C ARG A 410 14.92 9.50 23.77
N GLU A 411 16.04 9.70 24.46
CA GLU A 411 16.34 11.01 25.07
C GLU A 411 16.30 12.13 24.01
N ASN A 412 15.50 13.16 24.28
CA ASN A 412 15.23 14.32 23.41
C ASN A 412 14.47 14.02 22.10
N GLU A 413 13.88 12.84 21.93
CA GLU A 413 13.10 12.46 20.73
C GLU A 413 11.65 13.01 20.78
N THR A 414 11.20 13.63 19.69
CA THR A 414 9.81 14.08 19.52
C THR A 414 8.89 12.92 19.12
N MET A 415 7.59 13.07 19.37
CA MET A 415 6.59 12.07 18.90
C MET A 415 6.60 11.89 17.38
N LEU A 416 6.96 12.95 16.63
CA LEU A 416 7.10 12.88 15.18
C LEU A 416 8.29 12.03 14.74
N GLU A 417 9.42 12.11 15.46
CA GLU A 417 10.60 11.28 15.18
C GLU A 417 10.36 9.80 15.54
N VAL A 418 9.59 9.50 16.60
CA VAL A 418 9.14 8.11 16.86
C VAL A 418 8.22 7.61 15.75
N ALA A 419 7.28 8.44 15.27
CA ALA A 419 6.39 8.09 14.15
C ALA A 419 7.17 7.89 12.83
N GLU A 420 8.18 8.71 12.56
CA GLU A 420 9.09 8.55 11.43
C GLU A 420 9.89 7.25 11.55
N ARG A 421 10.44 6.94 12.73
CA ARG A 421 11.13 5.67 12.99
C ARG A 421 10.23 4.45 12.82
N TYR A 422 8.97 4.52 13.25
CA TYR A 422 7.99 3.45 13.02
C TYR A 422 7.71 3.22 11.52
N LEU A 423 7.59 4.29 10.74
CA LEU A 423 7.43 4.20 9.28
C LEU A 423 8.70 3.65 8.61
N GLU A 424 9.87 4.06 9.07
CA GLU A 424 11.16 3.53 8.61
C GLU A 424 11.32 2.04 8.93
N ASP A 425 10.88 1.56 10.09
CA ASP A 425 10.90 0.13 10.44
C ASP A 425 9.96 -0.70 9.54
N LEU A 426 8.80 -0.15 9.17
CA LEU A 426 7.89 -0.76 8.18
C LEU A 426 8.50 -0.81 6.78
N ALA A 427 9.24 0.24 6.38
CA ALA A 427 9.98 0.28 5.12
C ALA A 427 11.19 -0.65 5.12
N ASN A 428 11.89 -0.78 6.26
CA ASN A 428 13.00 -1.72 6.45
C ASN A 428 12.53 -3.18 6.32
N ARG A 429 11.28 -3.46 6.70
CA ARG A 429 10.59 -4.75 6.47
C ARG A 429 10.01 -4.92 5.06
N CYS A 430 10.18 -3.94 4.18
CA CYS A 430 9.63 -3.89 2.83
C CYS A 430 8.09 -4.01 2.78
N MET A 431 7.40 -3.57 3.84
CA MET A 431 5.94 -3.57 3.92
C MET A 431 5.32 -2.24 3.47
N VAL A 432 6.12 -1.17 3.44
CA VAL A 432 5.70 0.17 3.01
C VAL A 432 6.78 0.75 2.09
N GLU A 433 6.38 1.36 0.98
CA GLU A 433 7.29 2.16 0.15
C GLU A 433 7.33 3.59 0.69
N ILE A 434 8.51 4.16 0.84
CA ILE A 434 8.72 5.54 1.33
C ILE A 434 9.35 6.38 0.23
N LYS A 435 9.09 7.69 0.22
CA LYS A 435 9.75 8.68 -0.65
C LYS A 435 10.41 9.74 0.23
N VAL A 436 11.64 10.10 -0.10
CA VAL A 436 12.45 11.09 0.64
C VAL A 436 12.28 12.48 -0.01
N HIS A 437 12.52 13.55 0.75
CA HIS A 437 12.69 14.87 0.15
C HIS A 437 13.98 14.94 -0.71
N GLU A 438 13.97 15.79 -1.75
CA GLU A 438 15.18 16.12 -2.52
C GLU A 438 16.23 16.77 -1.62
N GLU A 439 17.51 16.45 -1.85
CA GLU A 439 18.62 17.01 -1.09
C GLU A 439 18.60 18.55 -1.11
N GLY A 440 18.80 19.16 0.07
CA GLY A 440 18.79 20.61 0.24
C GLY A 440 17.41 21.25 0.53
N LYS A 441 16.30 20.52 0.41
CA LYS A 441 15.00 21.03 0.90
C LYS A 441 14.97 21.05 2.43
N ARG A 442 14.69 22.24 3.01
CA ARG A 442 14.34 22.37 4.44
C ARG A 442 12.93 21.82 4.65
N ALA A 443 12.85 20.56 5.05
CA ALA A 443 11.60 19.89 5.44
C ALA A 443 11.56 19.66 6.96
N VAL A 444 10.37 19.43 7.51
CA VAL A 444 10.15 19.11 8.94
C VAL A 444 10.50 17.65 9.25
N THR A 445 10.42 16.79 8.23
CA THR A 445 10.64 15.33 8.29
C THR A 445 11.62 14.94 7.20
N ARG A 446 12.35 13.83 7.37
CA ARG A 446 13.23 13.31 6.31
C ARG A 446 12.40 12.73 5.16
N LEU A 447 11.34 12.01 5.50
CA LEU A 447 10.42 11.42 4.56
C LEU A 447 9.39 12.47 4.07
N LYS A 448 8.98 12.33 2.81
CA LYS A 448 8.01 13.19 2.11
C LYS A 448 6.64 12.54 2.08
N SER A 449 6.58 11.30 1.61
CA SER A 449 5.35 10.52 1.49
C SER A 449 5.64 9.01 1.55
N CYS A 450 4.60 8.20 1.70
CA CYS A 450 4.68 6.75 1.67
C CYS A 450 3.47 6.13 0.94
N GLN A 451 3.62 4.89 0.49
CA GLN A 451 2.64 4.17 -0.32
C GLN A 451 2.61 2.70 0.13
N LEU A 452 1.42 2.09 0.17
CA LEU A 452 1.27 0.64 0.30
C LEU A 452 1.12 0.02 -1.08
N HIS A 453 1.84 -1.08 -1.35
CA HIS A 453 1.51 -1.97 -2.45
C HIS A 453 0.16 -2.67 -2.15
N ASP A 454 -0.70 -2.78 -3.15
CA ASP A 454 -2.03 -3.39 -3.14
C ASP A 454 -2.14 -4.68 -2.31
N LEU A 455 -1.33 -5.72 -2.55
CA LEU A 455 -1.42 -6.97 -1.78
C LEU A 455 -1.08 -6.77 -0.29
N THR A 456 -0.25 -5.78 0.04
CA THR A 456 0.04 -5.41 1.43
C THR A 456 -1.11 -4.60 2.04
N ARG A 457 -1.82 -3.81 1.23
CA ARG A 457 -3.08 -3.18 1.61
C ARG A 457 -4.19 -4.22 1.80
N ASP A 458 -4.32 -5.21 0.94
CA ASP A 458 -5.27 -6.32 1.05
C ASP A 458 -5.04 -7.11 2.34
N LEU A 459 -3.77 -7.37 2.68
CA LEU A 459 -3.36 -7.87 4.00
C LEU A 459 -3.85 -6.97 5.15
N CYS A 460 -3.65 -5.65 5.09
CA CYS A 460 -4.16 -4.72 6.11
C CYS A 460 -5.68 -4.81 6.24
N LEU A 461 -6.41 -4.89 5.13
CA LEU A 461 -7.87 -4.90 5.10
C LEU A 461 -8.45 -6.20 5.62
N ALA A 462 -7.93 -7.35 5.17
CA ALA A 462 -8.31 -8.66 5.68
C ALA A 462 -8.02 -8.77 7.18
N LYS A 463 -6.88 -8.26 7.65
CA LYS A 463 -6.54 -8.28 9.08
C LYS A 463 -7.36 -7.30 9.91
N ALA A 464 -7.60 -6.08 9.42
CA ALA A 464 -8.47 -5.10 10.08
C ALA A 464 -9.92 -5.61 10.19
N LYS A 465 -10.39 -6.41 9.23
CA LYS A 465 -11.67 -7.11 9.28
C LYS A 465 -11.69 -8.22 10.33
N GLU A 466 -10.65 -9.06 10.41
CA GLU A 466 -10.51 -10.06 11.49
C GLU A 466 -10.47 -9.43 12.88
N GLU A 467 -9.84 -8.27 13.03
CA GLU A 467 -9.69 -7.55 14.32
C GLU A 467 -10.82 -6.55 14.61
N ASN A 468 -11.81 -6.41 13.71
CA ASN A 468 -12.93 -5.47 13.76
C ASN A 468 -12.53 -4.00 13.98
N LEU A 469 -11.47 -3.54 13.31
CA LEU A 469 -10.93 -2.18 13.49
C LEU A 469 -11.67 -1.13 12.67
N TYR A 470 -12.13 -1.47 11.47
CA TYR A 470 -12.98 -0.64 10.62
C TYR A 470 -13.59 -1.47 9.49
N LYS A 471 -14.79 -1.07 9.03
CA LYS A 471 -15.43 -1.64 7.84
C LYS A 471 -15.15 -0.76 6.62
N LEU A 472 -14.70 -1.37 5.52
CA LEU A 472 -14.76 -0.74 4.22
C LEU A 472 -16.21 -0.74 3.72
N VAL A 473 -16.70 0.43 3.32
CA VAL A 473 -17.95 0.55 2.56
C VAL A 473 -17.58 0.54 1.08
N ASP A 474 -17.86 -0.57 0.39
CA ASP A 474 -17.81 -0.58 -1.07
C ASP A 474 -18.90 0.35 -1.63
N ARG A 475 -18.58 0.99 -2.75
CA ARG A 475 -19.45 1.95 -3.46
C ARG A 475 -19.68 1.54 -4.91
N SER A 476 -19.41 0.28 -5.25
CA SER A 476 -19.89 -0.30 -6.49
C SER A 476 -21.42 -0.13 -6.58
N PRO A 477 -21.97 0.34 -7.71
CA PRO A 477 -23.41 0.40 -7.88
C PRO A 477 -23.93 -1.04 -7.92
N SER A 478 -24.89 -1.35 -7.04
CA SER A 478 -25.63 -2.61 -7.10
C SER A 478 -26.25 -2.77 -8.49
N PRO A 479 -26.23 -3.96 -9.11
CA PRO A 479 -26.95 -4.20 -10.35
C PRO A 479 -28.44 -3.89 -10.15
N PRO A 480 -29.15 -3.39 -11.18
CA PRO A 480 -30.58 -3.12 -11.08
C PRO A 480 -31.34 -4.40 -10.71
N ALA A 481 -32.24 -4.28 -9.74
CA ALA A 481 -33.07 -5.38 -9.26
C ALA A 481 -34.37 -5.45 -10.08
N ASP A 482 -34.23 -5.98 -11.30
CA ASP A 482 -35.26 -6.26 -12.30
C ASP A 482 -35.00 -7.72 -12.77
N GLU A 483 -35.94 -8.68 -12.87
CA GLU A 483 -37.40 -8.75 -12.68
C GLU A 483 -37.75 -10.15 -12.12
N ALA A 484 -38.89 -10.28 -11.41
CA ALA A 484 -39.53 -11.57 -11.07
C ALA A 484 -41.06 -11.40 -10.96
#